data_AF-B8HDI1-F1
#
_entry.id   AF-B8HDI1-F1
#
_cell.length_a   1.000
_cell.length_b   1.000
_cell.length_c   1.000
_cell.angle_alpha   90.00
_cell.angle_beta   90.00
_cell.angle_gamma   90.00
#
_symmetry.space_group_name_H-M   'P 1'
#
loop_
_entity.id
_entity.type
_entity.pdbx_description
1 polymer ?
#
loop_
_entity_poly.entity_id
_entity_poly.type
_entity_poly.pdbx_seq_one_letter_code
_entity_poly.pdbx_strand_id
1 'polypeptide(L)'
;MTYFLEYTIPAASSDAEFEFPHDEINSGTTIPLAQTGAEVVHASDLPARTSIVGATVPEAKLEAEQLISHSSASEAALYFDPSESLGTGVGTLVATFTDSGGWQDTPGEDRQGSTF
;
A
#
# COMPACT_ATOMS: atom_id res chain seq x y z
N MET A 1 -3.13 -2.89 -18.29
CA MET A 1 -2.50 -1.72 -17.63
C MET A 1 -2.19 -2.17 -16.21
N THR A 2 -1.07 -1.75 -15.62
CA THR A 2 -0.72 -2.15 -14.25
C THR A 2 -0.84 -0.95 -13.34
N TYR A 3 -1.63 -1.11 -12.29
CA TYR A 3 -1.80 -0.10 -11.25
C TYR A 3 -1.20 -0.61 -9.95
N PHE A 4 -0.79 0.30 -9.08
CA PHE A 4 -0.30 -0.02 -7.74
C PHE A 4 -1.05 0.81 -6.71
N LEU A 5 -1.52 0.13 -5.69
CA LEU A 5 -2.12 0.74 -4.52
C LEU A 5 -1.04 0.87 -3.44
N GLU A 6 -0.82 2.08 -2.96
CA GLU A 6 0.00 2.37 -1.79
C GLU A 6 -0.89 2.80 -0.62
N TYR A 7 -0.67 2.21 0.55
CA TYR A 7 -1.45 2.48 1.76
C TYR A 7 -0.67 2.05 3.00
N THR A 8 -1.12 2.50 4.17
CA THR A 8 -0.57 2.09 5.46
C THR A 8 -1.58 1.27 6.23
N ILE A 9 -1.14 0.13 6.76
CA ILE A 9 -1.94 -0.74 7.61
C ILE A 9 -1.65 -0.33 9.06
N PRO A 10 -2.61 0.30 9.76
CA PRO A 10 -2.43 0.63 11.16
C PRO A 10 -2.48 -0.64 12.02
N ALA A 11 -1.86 -0.60 13.19
CA ALA A 11 -2.05 -1.64 14.19
C ALA A 11 -3.54 -1.77 14.58
N ALA A 12 -3.97 -2.99 14.91
CA ALA A 12 -5.39 -3.32 15.13
C ALA A 12 -6.04 -2.59 16.33
N SER A 13 -5.25 -1.94 17.18
CA SER A 13 -5.71 -1.15 18.32
C SER A 13 -4.75 0.00 18.55
N SER A 14 -5.23 1.11 19.11
CA SER A 14 -4.44 2.34 19.31
C SER A 14 -3.21 2.16 20.21
N ASP A 15 -3.21 1.12 21.06
CA ASP A 15 -2.10 0.74 21.94
C ASP A 15 -1.37 -0.53 21.45
N ALA A 16 -1.68 -1.04 20.26
CA ALA A 16 -1.00 -2.18 19.67
C ALA A 16 0.11 -1.71 18.71
N GLU A 17 1.14 -2.53 18.57
CA GLU A 17 2.25 -2.31 17.63
C GLU A 17 2.58 -3.61 16.91
N PHE A 18 3.22 -3.48 15.75
CA PHE A 18 3.85 -4.60 15.07
C PHE A 18 5.24 -4.80 15.65
N GLU A 19 5.54 -6.04 16.03
CA GLU A 19 6.83 -6.44 16.58
C GLU A 19 7.58 -7.30 15.55
N PHE A 20 8.74 -6.81 15.12
CA PHE A 20 9.63 -7.53 14.23
C PHE A 20 10.90 -7.93 14.99
N PRO A 21 11.21 -9.23 15.10
CA PRO A 21 12.48 -9.63 15.67
C PRO A 21 13.62 -9.15 14.76
N HIS A 22 14.59 -8.47 15.34
CA HIS A 22 15.80 -8.02 14.68
C HIS A 22 16.99 -8.81 15.23
N ASP A 23 17.48 -9.75 14.43
CA ASP A 23 18.70 -10.53 14.73
C ASP A 23 19.70 -10.35 13.57
N GLU A 24 20.70 -9.49 13.78
CA GLU A 24 21.80 -9.29 12.82
C GLU A 24 22.70 -10.53 12.69
N ILE A 25 22.75 -11.41 13.70
CA ILE A 25 23.65 -12.57 13.77
C ILE A 25 23.08 -13.74 12.97
N ASN A 26 21.75 -13.92 12.95
CA ASN A 26 21.08 -15.04 12.28
C ASN A 26 20.08 -14.58 11.19
N SER A 27 20.54 -13.73 10.27
CA SER A 27 19.75 -13.34 9.10
C SER A 27 19.29 -14.58 8.30
N GLY A 28 17.98 -14.88 8.32
CA GLY A 28 17.36 -15.93 7.50
C GLY A 28 16.94 -17.23 8.21
N THR A 29 17.03 -17.32 9.54
CA THR A 29 16.44 -18.45 10.29
C THR A 29 15.26 -17.99 11.12
N THR A 30 14.11 -18.65 11.01
CA THR A 30 12.95 -18.43 11.89
C THR A 30 13.25 -19.01 13.27
N ILE A 31 13.81 -18.20 14.18
CA ILE A 31 13.98 -18.60 15.59
C ILE A 31 12.82 -18.02 16.41
N PRO A 32 12.16 -18.81 17.29
CA PRO A 32 11.11 -18.29 18.16
C PRO A 32 11.63 -17.14 19.04
N LEU A 33 10.90 -16.01 19.08
CA LEU A 33 11.28 -14.80 19.87
C LEU A 33 11.67 -15.12 21.32
N ALA A 34 10.97 -16.06 21.96
CA ALA A 34 11.23 -16.45 23.35
C ALA A 34 12.60 -17.13 23.58
N GLN A 35 13.32 -17.49 22.51
CA GLN A 35 14.59 -18.20 22.55
C GLN A 35 15.78 -17.33 22.10
N THR A 36 15.54 -16.08 21.73
CA THR A 36 16.57 -15.13 21.29
C THR A 36 16.55 -13.88 22.16
N GLY A 37 17.70 -13.40 22.63
CA GLY A 37 17.85 -12.05 23.16
C GLY A 37 17.84 -10.98 22.05
N ALA A 38 17.09 -11.22 20.98
CA ALA A 38 17.04 -10.38 19.79
C ALA A 38 16.35 -9.05 20.15
N GLU A 39 16.87 -7.97 19.58
CA GLU A 39 16.24 -6.67 19.68
C GLU A 39 14.91 -6.70 18.91
N VAL A 40 13.88 -6.03 19.42
CA VAL A 40 12.57 -5.99 18.77
C VAL A 40 12.38 -4.61 18.17
N VAL A 41 12.06 -4.56 16.88
CA VAL A 41 11.66 -3.34 16.19
C VAL A 41 10.15 -3.20 16.30
N HIS A 42 9.72 -2.08 16.88
CA HIS A 42 8.33 -1.69 17.05
C HIS A 42 7.91 -0.77 15.92
N ALA A 43 6.76 -1.03 15.31
CA ALA A 43 6.16 -0.16 14.31
C ALA A 43 4.66 0.01 14.57
N SER A 44 4.18 1.25 14.52
CA SER A 44 2.75 1.56 14.64
C SER A 44 1.97 1.24 13.36
N ASP A 45 2.63 1.26 12.21
CA ASP A 45 2.02 1.15 10.88
C ASP A 45 2.90 0.34 9.94
N LEU A 46 2.27 -0.43 9.04
CA LEU A 46 2.98 -1.15 7.96
C LEU A 46 2.72 -0.49 6.61
N PRO A 47 3.76 -0.02 5.91
CA PRO A 47 3.60 0.42 4.54
C PRO A 47 3.34 -0.79 3.63
N ALA A 48 2.35 -0.67 2.75
CA ALA A 48 1.99 -1.67 1.77
C ALA A 48 1.96 -1.06 0.37
N ARG A 49 2.48 -1.80 -0.61
CA ARG A 49 2.35 -1.51 -2.04
C ARG A 49 1.91 -2.77 -2.76
N THR A 50 0.72 -2.73 -3.34
CA THR A 50 0.06 -3.91 -3.93
C THR A 50 -0.27 -3.64 -5.39
N SER A 51 0.09 -4.57 -6.28
CA SER A 51 -0.34 -4.50 -7.69
C SER A 51 -1.84 -4.73 -7.80
N ILE A 52 -2.52 -3.88 -8.57
CA ILE A 52 -3.94 -3.98 -8.89
C ILE A 52 -4.10 -4.36 -10.35
N VAL A 53 -4.83 -5.45 -10.58
CA VAL A 53 -5.19 -5.88 -11.93
C VAL A 53 -6.44 -5.12 -12.36
N GLY A 54 -6.29 -4.15 -13.26
CA GLY A 54 -7.40 -3.39 -13.84
C GLY A 54 -7.10 -3.01 -15.28
N ALA A 55 -8.09 -3.07 -16.18
CA ALA A 55 -7.91 -2.61 -17.55
C ALA A 55 -8.02 -1.08 -17.64
N THR A 56 -8.75 -0.46 -16.71
CA THR A 56 -9.02 0.99 -16.63
C THR A 56 -8.86 1.53 -15.21
N VAL A 57 -8.80 2.86 -15.05
CA VAL A 57 -8.73 3.52 -13.74
C VAL A 57 -9.97 3.21 -12.87
N PRO A 58 -11.22 3.30 -13.37
CA PRO A 58 -12.40 2.95 -12.57
C PRO A 58 -12.39 1.50 -12.03
N GLU A 59 -11.97 0.54 -12.85
CA GLU A 59 -11.85 -0.86 -12.40
C GLU A 59 -10.77 -1.01 -11.34
N ALA A 60 -9.60 -0.38 -11.54
CA ALA A 60 -8.52 -0.42 -10.56
C ALA A 60 -8.93 0.19 -9.20
N LYS A 61 -9.73 1.26 -9.21
CA LYS A 61 -10.29 1.85 -7.97
C LYS A 61 -11.21 0.88 -7.24
N LEU A 62 -12.10 0.18 -7.96
CA LEU A 62 -13.02 -0.78 -7.36
C LEU A 62 -12.30 -1.94 -6.67
N GLU A 63 -11.27 -2.49 -7.34
CA GLU A 63 -10.45 -3.56 -6.76
C GLU A 63 -9.62 -3.05 -5.56
N ALA A 64 -9.08 -1.84 -5.67
CA ALA A 64 -8.34 -1.20 -4.58
C ALA A 64 -9.21 -0.96 -3.33
N GLU A 65 -10.48 -0.56 -3.49
CA GLU A 65 -11.41 -0.38 -2.37
C GLU A 65 -11.61 -1.66 -1.55
N GLN A 66 -11.68 -2.82 -2.21
CA GLN A 66 -11.79 -4.09 -1.50
C GLN A 66 -10.58 -4.31 -0.58
N LEU A 67 -9.37 -4.06 -1.08
CA LEU A 67 -8.15 -4.19 -0.28
C LEU A 67 -8.10 -3.18 0.88
N ILE A 68 -8.43 -1.92 0.61
CA ILE A 68 -8.48 -0.87 1.63
C ILE A 68 -9.43 -1.27 2.76
N SER A 69 -10.66 -1.69 2.40
CA SER A 69 -11.71 -2.07 3.36
C SER A 69 -11.30 -3.23 4.28
N HIS A 70 -10.40 -4.11 3.83
CA HIS A 70 -9.89 -5.24 4.60
C HIS A 70 -8.60 -4.95 5.37
N SER A 71 -8.01 -3.76 5.18
CA SER A 71 -6.71 -3.39 5.75
C SER A 71 -6.78 -2.38 6.89
N SER A 72 -7.99 -1.88 7.21
CA SER A 72 -8.20 -0.77 8.16
C SER A 72 -7.47 0.54 7.80
N ALA A 73 -6.95 0.66 6.57
CA ALA A 73 -6.33 1.88 6.09
C ALA A 73 -7.37 2.99 5.90
N SER A 74 -7.07 4.19 6.39
CA SER A 74 -7.92 5.38 6.24
C SER A 74 -7.62 6.17 4.96
N GLU A 75 -6.45 5.96 4.37
CA GLU A 75 -5.94 6.69 3.22
C GLU A 75 -5.17 5.74 2.29
N ALA A 76 -5.24 6.02 0.98
CA ALA A 76 -4.46 5.29 -0.01
C ALA A 76 -4.17 6.14 -1.26
N ALA A 77 -3.17 5.73 -2.04
CA ALA A 77 -2.82 6.34 -3.32
C ALA A 77 -2.75 5.28 -4.41
N LEU A 78 -3.40 5.55 -5.54
CA LEU A 78 -3.39 4.69 -6.71
C LEU A 78 -2.44 5.27 -7.76
N TYR A 79 -1.48 4.46 -8.19
CA TYR A 79 -0.50 4.81 -9.22
C TYR A 79 -0.72 3.97 -10.47
N PHE A 80 -0.54 4.58 -11.63
CA PHE A 80 -0.31 3.85 -12.88
C PHE A 80 1.20 3.65 -13.06
N ASP A 81 1.66 2.39 -13.07
CA ASP A 81 3.07 2.06 -13.23
C ASP A 81 3.24 0.88 -14.20
N PRO A 82 3.56 1.14 -15.48
CA PRO A 82 3.79 0.09 -16.46
C PRO A 82 5.14 -0.63 -16.28
N SER A 83 6.01 -0.17 -15.38
CA SER A 83 7.31 -0.79 -15.10
C SER A 83 7.24 -1.88 -14.03
N GLU A 84 6.08 -2.06 -13.38
CA GLU A 84 5.84 -3.06 -12.34
C GLU A 84 6.79 -2.94 -11.14
N SER A 85 7.13 -1.70 -10.76
CA SER A 85 8.07 -1.44 -9.68
C SER A 85 7.44 -1.60 -8.29
N LEU A 86 8.17 -2.25 -7.39
CA LEU A 86 7.85 -2.31 -5.97
C LEU A 86 8.41 -1.12 -5.17
N GLY A 87 9.07 -0.17 -5.83
CA GLY A 87 9.54 1.06 -5.19
C GLY A 87 8.38 1.97 -4.80
N THR A 88 8.45 2.57 -3.62
CA THR A 88 7.45 3.53 -3.14
C THR A 88 7.40 4.77 -4.03
N GLY A 89 6.19 5.28 -4.30
CA GLY A 89 5.95 6.46 -5.11
C GLY A 89 6.30 6.32 -6.59
N VAL A 90 6.60 5.11 -7.07
CA VAL A 90 6.91 4.89 -8.48
C VAL A 90 5.64 4.85 -9.32
N GLY A 91 5.67 5.54 -10.46
CA GLY A 91 4.56 5.65 -11.40
C GLY A 91 3.90 7.03 -11.39
N THR A 92 2.78 7.15 -12.11
CA THR A 92 1.96 8.35 -12.15
C THR A 92 0.82 8.23 -11.15
N LEU A 93 0.72 9.15 -10.20
CA LEU A 93 -0.41 9.21 -9.28
C LEU A 93 -1.70 9.52 -10.05
N VAL A 94 -2.66 8.60 -10.02
CA VAL A 94 -3.94 8.73 -10.74
C VAL A 94 -5.10 9.12 -9.83
N ALA A 95 -5.07 8.68 -8.56
CA ALA A 95 -6.10 9.02 -7.59
C ALA A 95 -5.62 8.83 -6.16
N THR A 96 -6.25 9.54 -5.23
CA THR A 96 -6.06 9.37 -3.78
C THR A 96 -7.40 8.99 -3.13
N PHE A 97 -7.38 8.10 -2.16
CA PHE A 97 -8.55 7.69 -1.39
C PHE A 97 -8.46 8.23 0.04
N THR A 98 -9.60 8.68 0.57
CA THR A 98 -9.78 8.89 2.01
C THR A 98 -11.09 8.25 2.45
N ASP A 99 -11.14 7.65 3.65
CA ASP A 99 -12.35 6.99 4.16
C ASP A 99 -13.56 7.95 4.26
N SER A 100 -13.30 9.23 4.52
CA SER A 100 -14.36 10.25 4.59
C SER A 100 -14.80 10.81 3.24
N GLY A 101 -13.99 10.66 2.19
CA GLY A 101 -14.17 11.36 0.91
C GLY A 101 -14.20 10.47 -0.32
N GLY A 102 -13.90 9.18 -0.19
CA GLY A 102 -13.73 8.25 -1.30
C GLY A 102 -12.54 8.61 -2.19
N TRP A 103 -12.57 8.15 -3.43
CA TRP A 103 -11.54 8.48 -4.42
C TRP A 103 -11.66 9.90 -4.94
N GLN A 104 -10.52 10.58 -5.00
CA GLN A 104 -10.33 11.86 -5.63
C GLN A 104 -9.30 11.70 -6.74
N ASP A 105 -9.71 11.99 -7.97
CA ASP A 105 -8.80 11.98 -9.11
C ASP A 105 -7.78 13.11 -8.99
N THR A 106 -6.52 12.81 -9.29
CA THR A 106 -5.51 13.86 -9.41
C THR A 106 -5.77 14.66 -10.68
N PRO A 107 -5.78 16.01 -10.62
CA PRO A 107 -5.91 16.84 -11.80
C PRO A 107 -4.62 16.75 -12.65
N GLY A 108 -4.62 15.83 -13.61
CA GLY A 108 -3.58 15.59 -14.61
C GLY A 108 -3.54 14.11 -14.93
N GLU A 109 -4.05 13.61 -16.06
CA GLU A 109 -3.77 14.06 -17.42
C GLU A 109 -4.89 13.61 -18.38
N ASP A 110 -6.07 14.24 -18.31
CA ASP A 110 -7.04 14.22 -19.42
C ASP A 110 -6.48 15.04 -20.60
N ARG A 111 -5.50 14.46 -21.30
CA ARG A 111 -5.06 14.90 -22.63
C ARG A 111 -5.02 13.76 -23.66
N GLN A 112 -5.77 12.69 -23.44
CA GLN A 112 -6.05 11.69 -24.50
C GLN A 112 -7.52 11.26 -24.47
N GLY A 113 -8.40 12.21 -24.82
CA GLY A 113 -9.84 11.98 -25.02
C GLY A 113 -10.50 13.04 -25.89
N SER A 114 -9.75 13.67 -26.79
CA SER A 114 -10.29 14.54 -27.84
C SER A 114 -9.51 14.31 -29.12
N THR A 115 -9.94 13.35 -29.90
CA THR A 115 -9.58 13.21 -31.32
C THR A 115 -10.73 12.50 -32.02
N PHE A 116 -11.53 13.33 -32.71
CA PHE A 116 -12.59 13.10 -33.71
C PHE A 116 -13.88 12.38 -33.31
#